data_AF-A0A0H3HAW7-F1
#
_entry.id   AF-A0A0H3HAW7-F1
#
_cell.length_a   1.000
_cell.length_b   1.000
_cell.length_c   1.000
_cell.angle_alpha   90.00
_cell.angle_beta   90.00
_cell.angle_gamma   90.00
#
_symmetry.space_group_name_H-M   'P 1'
#
loop_
_entity.id
_entity.type
_entity.pdbx_description
1 polymer ?
#
loop_
_entity_poly.entity_id
_entity_poly.type
_entity_poly.pdbx_seq_one_letter_code
_entity_poly.pdbx_strand_id
1 'polypeptide(L)'
;MHQQPDIYAGLNDTALSEYFRNAGDRLIDESAVMSLAISSILESEGHLSNKAIILWLITALETTSDVVTADVIRKTLEIVVSYTMDDI
;
A
#
# COMPACT_ATOMS: atom_id res chain seq x y z
N MET A 1 21.78 2.73 10.80
CA MET A 1 20.57 1.94 10.54
C MET A 1 19.39 2.89 10.70
N HIS A 2 18.85 3.42 9.59
CA HIS A 2 17.69 4.30 9.65
C HIS A 2 16.47 3.41 9.90
N GLN A 3 15.97 3.44 11.14
CA GLN A 3 14.69 2.83 11.46
C GLN A 3 13.62 3.68 10.80
N GLN A 4 13.16 3.27 9.61
CA GLN A 4 11.89 3.77 9.10
C GLN A 4 10.83 3.49 10.17
N PRO A 5 9.97 4.46 10.54
CA PRO A 5 8.83 4.18 11.39
C PRO A 5 8.07 2.98 10.80
N ASP A 6 7.59 2.09 11.66
CA ASP A 6 6.91 0.87 11.21
C ASP A 6 5.48 1.24 10.76
N ILE A 7 5.37 1.96 9.63
CA ILE A 7 4.11 2.47 9.07
C ILE A 7 3.16 1.31 8.73
N TYR A 8 3.71 0.11 8.53
CA TYR A 8 2.97 -1.11 8.26
C TYR A 8 2.38 -1.77 9.51
N ALA A 9 2.82 -1.41 10.73
CA ALA A 9 2.28 -1.98 11.96
C ALA A 9 0.78 -1.71 12.17
N GLY A 10 0.21 -0.72 11.47
CA GLY A 10 -1.22 -0.43 11.49
C GLY A 10 -2.05 -1.30 10.55
N LEU A 11 -1.43 -2.13 9.71
CA LEU A 11 -2.14 -3.08 8.85
C LEU A 11 -2.55 -4.30 9.69
N ASN A 12 -3.81 -4.71 9.55
CA ASN A 12 -4.29 -5.94 10.20
C ASN A 12 -3.71 -7.21 9.56
N ASP A 13 -3.32 -7.12 8.29
CA ASP A 13 -2.71 -8.21 7.53
C ASP A 13 -1.20 -8.26 7.78
N THR A 14 -0.80 -9.27 8.55
CA THR A 14 0.60 -9.45 8.96
C THR A 14 1.45 -9.91 7.77
N ALA A 15 0.90 -10.71 6.85
CA ALA A 15 1.64 -11.23 5.70
C ALA A 15 1.94 -10.14 4.66
N LEU A 16 0.96 -9.27 4.39
CA LEU A 16 1.13 -8.11 3.52
C LEU A 16 2.17 -7.14 4.09
N SER A 17 2.11 -6.88 5.39
CA SER A 17 3.07 -6.03 6.10
C SER A 17 4.49 -6.59 6.02
N GLU A 18 4.64 -7.89 6.26
CA GLU A 18 5.93 -8.57 6.14
C GLU A 18 6.45 -8.57 4.70
N TYR A 19 5.58 -8.72 3.71
CA TYR A 19 5.98 -8.69 2.31
C TYR A 19 6.61 -7.36 1.92
N PHE A 20 5.95 -6.23 2.22
CA PHE A 20 6.52 -4.89 1.96
C PHE A 20 7.80 -4.65 2.76
N ARG A 21 7.86 -5.12 4.01
CA ARG A 21 9.05 -4.99 4.86
C ARG A 21 10.25 -5.78 4.32
N ASN A 22 10.03 -6.99 3.82
CA ASN A 22 11.08 -7.89 3.36
C ASN A 22 11.48 -7.65 1.90
N ALA A 23 10.67 -6.92 1.12
CA ALA A 23 10.96 -6.65 -0.28
C ALA A 23 12.18 -5.74 -0.49
N GLY A 24 12.56 -4.94 0.50
CA GLY A 24 13.71 -4.04 0.44
C GLY A 24 13.66 -3.14 -0.79
N ASP A 25 14.78 -3.06 -1.51
CA ASP A 25 14.91 -2.17 -2.67
C ASP A 25 14.02 -2.55 -3.86
N ARG A 26 13.46 -3.78 -3.88
CA ARG A 26 12.65 -4.28 -5.02
C ARG A 26 11.32 -3.56 -5.17
N LEU A 27 10.76 -3.03 -4.08
CA LEU A 27 9.45 -2.40 -4.03
C LEU A 27 9.54 -0.97 -3.49
N ILE A 28 10.63 -0.24 -3.76
CA ILE A 28 10.79 1.14 -3.25
C ILE A 28 9.62 2.03 -3.68
N ASP A 29 9.25 1.97 -4.96
CA ASP A 29 8.21 2.83 -5.50
C ASP A 29 6.81 2.43 -4.98
N GLU A 30 6.52 1.13 -4.95
CA GLU A 30 5.26 0.61 -4.39
C GLU A 30 5.16 0.87 -2.88
N SER A 31 6.27 0.79 -2.15
CA SER A 31 6.33 1.10 -0.72
C SER A 31 6.07 2.57 -0.44
N ALA A 32 6.53 3.47 -1.33
CA ALA A 32 6.24 4.90 -1.24
C ALA A 32 4.75 5.17 -1.47
N VAL A 33 4.14 4.55 -2.49
CA VAL A 33 2.69 4.64 -2.74
C VAL A 33 1.90 4.09 -1.55
N MET A 34 2.30 2.94 -1.01
CA MET A 34 1.65 2.32 0.15
C MET A 34 1.74 3.22 1.40
N SER A 35 2.90 3.84 1.65
CA SER A 35 3.08 4.77 2.77
C SER A 35 2.18 6.01 2.64
N LEU A 36 2.02 6.52 1.42
CA LEU A 36 1.13 7.63 1.12
C LEU A 36 -0.34 7.23 1.35
N ALA A 37 -0.74 6.04 0.89
CA ALA A 37 -2.08 5.51 1.10
C ALA A 37 -2.40 5.38 2.59
N ILE A 38 -1.51 4.75 3.36
CA ILE A 38 -1.68 4.56 4.81
C ILE A 38 -1.84 5.90 5.52
N SER A 39 -0.96 6.86 5.22
CA SER A 39 -1.00 8.19 5.86
C SER A 39 -2.31 8.91 5.51
N SER A 40 -2.70 8.91 4.24
CA SER A 40 -3.93 9.55 3.77
C SER A 40 -5.19 8.95 4.38
N ILE A 41 -5.25 7.62 4.55
CA ILE A 41 -6.41 6.92 5.13
C ILE A 41 -6.48 7.15 6.64
N LEU A 42 -5.34 7.11 7.34
CA LEU A 42 -5.30 7.40 8.77
C LEU A 42 -5.73 8.84 9.06
N GLU A 43 -5.33 9.80 8.21
CA GLU A 43 -5.74 11.20 8.34
C GLU A 43 -7.24 11.41 8.06
N SER A 44 -7.85 10.66 7.14
CA SER A 44 -9.26 10.84 6.74
C SER A 44 -10.25 9.98 7.53
N GLU A 45 -9.93 8.70 7.79
CA GLU A 45 -10.84 7.70 8.35
C GLU A 45 -10.44 7.25 9.77
N GLY A 46 -9.21 7.53 10.21
CA GLY A 46 -8.71 7.18 11.55
C GLY A 46 -8.47 5.68 11.80
N HIS A 47 -8.73 4.82 10.81
CA HIS A 47 -8.51 3.38 10.89
C HIS A 47 -8.09 2.81 9.53
N LEU A 48 -7.30 1.74 9.53
CA LEU A 48 -6.84 1.07 8.32
C LEU A 48 -7.59 -0.25 8.10
N SER A 49 -7.87 -0.53 6.83
CA SER A 49 -8.36 -1.83 6.37
C SER A 49 -7.90 -2.09 4.95
N ASN A 50 -7.77 -3.36 4.56
CA ASN A 50 -7.43 -3.74 3.18
C ASN A 50 -8.44 -3.14 2.18
N LYS A 51 -9.72 -3.06 2.55
CA LYS A 51 -10.77 -2.40 1.75
C LYS A 51 -10.47 -0.91 1.54
N ALA A 52 -10.11 -0.17 2.59
CA ALA A 52 -9.81 1.26 2.48
C ALA A 52 -8.57 1.50 1.58
N ILE A 53 -7.55 0.65 1.71
CA ILE A 53 -6.33 0.72 0.90
C ILE A 53 -6.64 0.45 -0.59
N ILE A 54 -7.41 -0.60 -0.88
CA ILE A 54 -7.83 -0.93 -2.25
C ILE A 54 -8.61 0.23 -2.87
N LEU A 55 -9.57 0.82 -2.14
CA LEU A 55 -10.34 1.95 -2.64
C LEU A 55 -9.47 3.18 -2.92
N TRP A 56 -8.55 3.49 -2.00
CA TRP A 56 -7.61 4.60 -2.19
C TRP A 56 -6.75 4.40 -3.43
N LEU A 57 -6.21 3.20 -3.64
CA LEU A 57 -5.36 2.86 -4.79
C LEU A 57 -6.13 2.93 -6.12
N ILE A 58 -7.39 2.51 -6.15
CA ILE A 58 -8.26 2.64 -7.32
C ILE A 58 -8.46 4.13 -7.66
N THR A 59 -8.81 4.96 -6.67
CA THR A 59 -8.99 6.41 -6.88
C THR A 59 -7.69 7.08 -7.33
N ALA A 60 -6.55 6.72 -6.75
CA ALA A 60 -5.25 7.21 -7.17
C ALA A 60 -4.94 6.82 -8.63
N LEU A 61 -5.26 5.58 -9.02
CA LEU A 61 -5.05 5.10 -10.39
C LEU A 61 -5.94 5.83 -11.41
N GLU A 62 -7.20 6.10 -11.07
CA GLU A 62 -8.16 6.81 -11.94
C GLU A 62 -7.82 8.29 -12.12
N THR A 63 -7.09 8.89 -11.19
CA THR A 63 -6.75 10.33 -11.20
C THR A 63 -5.31 10.61 -11.65
N THR A 64 -4.47 9.58 -11.78
CA THR A 64 -3.08 9.70 -12.21
C THR A 64 -2.98 9.70 -13.73
N SER A 65 -2.49 10.80 -14.31
CA SER A 65 -2.24 10.90 -15.76
C SER A 65 -0.84 10.43 -16.17
N ASP A 66 0.11 10.40 -15.24
CA ASP A 66 1.46 9.90 -15.50
C ASP A 66 1.47 8.37 -15.56
N VAL A 67 1.81 7.82 -16.73
CA VAL A 67 1.71 6.38 -16.98
C VAL A 67 2.70 5.56 -16.15
N VAL A 68 3.85 6.15 -15.78
CA VAL A 68 4.86 5.48 -14.95
C VAL A 68 4.35 5.35 -13.53
N THR A 69 3.85 6.45 -12.94
CA THR A 69 3.24 6.46 -11.60
C THR A 69 2.00 5.57 -11.56
N ALA A 70 1.16 5.61 -12.60
CA ALA A 70 -0.01 4.75 -12.71
C ALA A 70 0.38 3.26 -12.75
N ASP A 71 1.52 2.89 -13.34
CA ASP A 71 2.03 1.52 -13.32
C ASP A 71 2.45 1.06 -11.92
N VAL A 72 3.13 1.92 -11.18
CA VAL A 72 3.50 1.66 -9.78
C VAL A 72 2.25 1.50 -8.90
N ILE A 73 1.26 2.38 -9.06
CA ILE A 73 -0.01 2.29 -8.32
C ILE A 73 -0.74 0.98 -8.67
N ARG A 74 -0.78 0.60 -9.96
CA ARG A 74 -1.38 -0.65 -10.42
C ARG A 74 -0.71 -1.87 -9.79
N LYS A 75 0.62 -1.93 -9.76
CA LYS A 75 1.37 -3.03 -9.12
C LYS A 75 1.12 -3.09 -7.62
N THR A 76 1.08 -1.92 -6.97
CA THR A 76 0.76 -1.83 -5.54
C THR A 76 -0.64 -2.40 -5.26
N LEU A 77 -1.63 -2.02 -6.08
CA LEU A 77 -2.99 -2.52 -5.99
C LEU A 77 -3.05 -4.04 -6.21
N GLU A 78 -2.34 -4.56 -7.21
CA GLU A 78 -2.25 -6.00 -7.48
C GLU A 78 -1.73 -6.76 -6.26
N ILE A 79 -0.63 -6.31 -5.64
CA ILE A 79 -0.08 -6.91 -4.43
C ILE A 79 -1.11 -6.96 -3.31
N VAL A 80 -1.72 -5.81 -2.97
CA VAL A 80 -2.69 -5.73 -1.86
C VAL A 80 -3.90 -6.63 -2.12
N VAL A 81 -4.39 -6.66 -3.35
CA VAL A 81 -5.53 -7.49 -3.75
C VAL A 81 -5.18 -8.98 -3.71
N SER A 82 -3.98 -9.39 -4.14
CA SER A 82 -3.53 -10.78 -4.05
C SER A 82 -3.52 -11.29 -2.61
N TYR A 83 -2.94 -10.53 -1.67
CA TYR A 83 -2.91 -10.92 -0.25
C TYR A 83 -4.31 -10.91 0.38
N THR A 84 -5.15 -9.93 0.05
CA THR A 84 -6.53 -9.87 0.56
C THR A 84 -7.39 -11.03 0.06
N MET A 85 -7.15 -11.53 -1.16
CA MET A 85 -7.86 -12.69 -1.71
C MET A 85 -7.32 -14.02 -1.16
N ASP A 86 -6.03 -14.11 -0.85
CA ASP A 86 -5.42 -15.30 -0.21
C ASP A 86 -5.92 -15.51 1.23
N ASP A 87 -6.35 -14.44 1.91
CA ASP A 87 -6.87 -14.48 3.29
C ASP A 87 -8.37 -14.85 3.42
N ILE A 88 -9.10 -15.09 2.32
CA ILE A 88 -10.55 -15.44 2.27
C ILE A 88 -10.79 -16.92 1.97
#